data_AF-A0A257VAJ6-F1
#
_entry.id   AF-A0A257VAJ6-F1
#
_cell.length_a   1.000
_cell.length_b   1.000
_cell.length_c   1.000
_cell.angle_alpha   90.00
_cell.angle_beta   90.00
_cell.angle_gamma   90.00
#
_symmetry.space_group_name_H-M   'P 1'
#
loop_
_entity.id
_entity.type
_entity.pdbx_description
1 polymer ?
#
loop_
_entity_poly.entity_id
_entity_poly.type
_entity_poly.pdbx_seq_one_letter_code
_entity_poly.pdbx_strand_id
1 'polypeptide(L)'
;MRERSSARSGEPPNGARRRRLRRFAAAVGCAAGALLFVPWPEPAAPAGAGGRPFVWNQDQRWQALETAFRNARKAGCAGSRPRAEAMLGEGRRLVADAAAGEVGPESVVLDEIERTTFELGPMVAACPETIPEYVRLVTRMRSMVKRQSRHWDMGLAATRTRMYRLLYGGRAALEEAILQAPPGFSPPLVAGDDEPSVTPSAEVLGVTVHSGDILVSRGGVPTSALIARGNDFPGNFSHVALVHVDERSHETSVIEAHIERGVAVSSLSSYLKDVKLRVMVLRLRSDLPQMMADPLLPHRAAGAALEDARRRHIPYDFAMDFADHSKLFCSEVASAAYEPFGVTLWMGLSRISSPGLVGWLSGFGVRRFETQEPSDLEYDPQLTVVAEWRDPLTLYSDHIDNAVVDAMLEGAEQGETLGYPWLLLPVARAAKAYSSLLNAVGLVGPVPEGLSAASALRNRQFSRMHAAIKRRTVIRASEFERAHGYRPPYWDLVALARQARAEFRPGGRLAGGRSAARLPATERAWTLCPNTSRTTASALPTSSGGVRCARAR
;
A
#
# COMPACT_ATOMS: atom_id res chain seq x y z
N MET A 1 38.23 -39.58 92.18
CA MET A 1 37.29 -40.01 91.12
C MET A 1 36.75 -38.76 90.43
N ARG A 2 37.06 -38.55 89.15
CA ARG A 2 36.53 -37.47 88.32
C ARG A 2 35.91 -38.08 87.07
N GLU A 3 34.61 -37.92 86.89
CA GLU A 3 33.88 -38.24 85.68
C GLU A 3 34.23 -37.24 84.56
N ARG A 4 34.44 -37.73 83.34
CA ARG A 4 34.53 -36.92 82.11
C ARG A 4 33.44 -37.38 81.15
N SER A 5 32.58 -36.45 80.76
CA SER A 5 31.52 -36.62 79.76
C SER A 5 32.09 -36.67 78.34
N SER A 6 31.61 -37.60 77.50
CA SER A 6 31.85 -37.57 76.05
C SER A 6 30.66 -36.91 75.34
N ALA A 7 30.86 -35.73 74.76
CA ALA A 7 29.89 -35.10 73.86
C ALA A 7 30.15 -35.54 72.42
N ARG A 8 29.12 -36.12 71.78
CA ARG A 8 29.04 -36.32 70.32
C ARG A 8 28.75 -34.97 69.65
N SER A 9 29.58 -34.57 68.70
CA SER A 9 29.26 -33.50 67.73
C SER A 9 28.93 -34.12 66.38
N GLY A 10 27.67 -34.02 65.96
CA GLY A 10 27.21 -34.40 64.63
C GLY A 10 27.47 -33.30 63.61
N GLU A 11 28.09 -33.66 62.48
CA GLU A 11 28.13 -32.81 61.28
C GLU A 11 26.74 -32.72 60.63
N PRO A 12 26.29 -31.54 60.17
CA PRO A 12 25.03 -31.41 59.45
C PRO A 12 25.19 -31.88 57.97
N PRO A 13 24.17 -32.52 57.38
CA PRO A 13 24.29 -33.14 56.06
C PRO A 13 24.27 -32.10 54.93
N ASN A 14 25.38 -32.02 54.19
CA ASN A 14 25.58 -31.19 52.98
C ASN A 14 24.49 -31.37 51.88
N GLY A 15 23.70 -32.44 51.94
CA GLY A 15 22.59 -32.71 51.02
C GLY A 15 21.40 -31.75 51.14
N ALA A 16 21.15 -31.17 52.32
CA ALA A 16 20.01 -30.27 52.54
C ALA A 16 20.21 -28.91 51.85
N ARG A 17 21.44 -28.39 51.84
CA ARG A 17 21.81 -27.11 51.20
C ARG A 17 21.74 -27.20 49.67
N ARG A 18 22.25 -28.28 49.07
CA ARG A 18 22.13 -28.53 47.61
C ARG A 18 20.69 -28.73 47.16
N ARG A 19 19.84 -29.40 47.96
CA ARG A 19 18.40 -29.54 47.66
C ARG A 19 17.66 -28.21 47.74
N ARG A 20 17.96 -27.35 48.73
CA ARG A 20 17.39 -26.00 48.82
C ARG A 20 17.82 -25.11 47.65
N LEU A 21 19.10 -25.17 47.25
CA LEU A 21 19.61 -24.39 46.11
C LEU A 21 18.97 -24.82 44.78
N ARG A 22 18.81 -26.14 44.55
CA ARG A 22 18.10 -26.68 43.38
C ARG A 22 16.62 -26.29 43.35
N ARG A 23 15.94 -26.36 44.50
CA ARG A 23 14.53 -25.93 44.62
C ARG A 23 14.38 -24.42 44.38
N PHE A 24 15.31 -23.62 44.89
CA PHE A 24 15.33 -22.18 44.65
C PHE A 24 15.59 -21.86 43.18
N ALA A 25 16.59 -22.48 42.55
CA ALA A 25 16.86 -22.31 41.12
C ALA A 25 15.68 -22.76 40.24
N ALA A 26 15.02 -23.87 40.59
CA ALA A 26 13.81 -24.32 39.91
C ALA A 26 12.65 -23.33 40.10
N ALA A 27 12.43 -22.82 41.31
CA ALA A 27 11.40 -21.82 41.59
C ALA A 27 11.66 -20.51 40.83
N VAL A 28 12.91 -20.04 40.78
CA VAL A 28 13.30 -18.87 40.00
C VAL A 28 13.13 -19.12 38.50
N GLY A 29 13.51 -20.31 38.00
CA GLY A 29 13.28 -20.70 36.61
C GLY A 29 11.80 -20.78 36.25
N CYS A 30 10.96 -21.32 37.13
CA CYS A 30 9.51 -21.34 36.97
C CYS A 30 8.91 -19.94 37.02
N ALA A 31 9.37 -19.06 37.93
CA ALA A 31 8.92 -17.68 38.00
C ALA A 31 9.32 -16.88 36.75
N ALA A 32 10.57 -17.03 36.29
CA ALA A 32 11.04 -16.43 35.04
C ALA A 32 10.27 -16.98 33.82
N GLY A 33 9.99 -18.28 33.79
CA GLY A 33 9.15 -18.90 32.77
C GLY A 33 7.70 -18.37 32.80
N ALA A 34 7.12 -18.19 33.98
CA ALA A 34 5.78 -17.62 34.14
C ALA A 34 5.72 -16.16 33.68
N LEU A 35 6.78 -15.37 33.91
CA LEU A 35 6.88 -14.00 33.39
C LEU A 35 6.82 -13.96 31.85
N LEU A 36 7.28 -15.01 31.15
CA LEU A 36 7.16 -15.10 29.68
C LEU A 36 5.71 -15.29 29.20
N PHE A 37 4.78 -15.68 30.06
CA PHE A 37 3.35 -15.77 29.74
C PHE A 37 2.55 -14.53 30.16
N VAL A 38 3.10 -13.64 30.99
CA VAL A 38 2.39 -12.43 31.43
C VAL A 38 2.16 -11.51 30.23
N PRO A 39 0.91 -11.22 29.84
CA PRO A 39 0.63 -10.27 28.77
C PRO A 39 1.12 -8.89 29.22
N TRP A 40 1.78 -8.17 28.31
CA TRP A 40 2.13 -6.77 28.58
C TRP A 40 0.83 -5.97 28.68
N PRO A 41 0.63 -5.14 29.72
CA PRO A 41 -0.57 -4.32 29.82
C PRO A 41 -0.66 -3.46 28.57
N GLU A 42 -1.74 -3.64 27.80
CA GLU A 42 -1.96 -2.82 26.62
C GLU A 42 -2.33 -1.43 27.10
N PRO A 43 -1.58 -0.39 26.72
CA PRO A 43 -2.06 0.96 26.94
C PRO A 43 -3.41 1.08 26.25
N ALA A 44 -4.36 1.77 26.88
CA ALA A 44 -5.62 2.09 26.23
C ALA A 44 -5.32 2.71 24.87
N ALA A 45 -6.07 2.29 23.84
CA ALA A 45 -5.93 2.88 22.52
C ALA A 45 -6.08 4.41 22.69
N PRO A 46 -5.12 5.21 22.20
CA PRO A 46 -5.24 6.66 22.25
C PRO A 46 -6.49 7.10 21.49
N ALA A 47 -6.95 8.32 21.74
CA ALA A 47 -7.92 8.93 20.86
C ALA A 47 -7.34 9.01 19.44
N GLY A 48 -8.13 8.63 18.43
CA GLY A 48 -7.78 8.87 17.03
C GLY A 48 -7.67 10.37 16.74
N ALA A 49 -7.35 10.72 15.49
CA ALA A 49 -7.16 12.12 15.09
C ALA A 49 -8.44 12.97 15.05
N GLY A 50 -9.59 12.44 15.48
CA GLY A 50 -10.84 13.20 15.65
C GLY A 50 -11.46 13.73 14.34
N GLY A 51 -11.03 13.22 13.19
CA GLY A 51 -11.61 13.49 11.88
C GLY A 51 -12.89 12.70 11.60
N ARG A 52 -13.45 12.92 10.40
CA ARG A 52 -14.60 12.17 9.89
C ARG A 52 -14.15 11.38 8.66
N PRO A 53 -14.19 10.04 8.70
CA PRO A 53 -13.93 9.23 7.53
C PRO A 53 -14.83 9.62 6.35
N PHE A 54 -14.24 9.69 5.18
CA PHE A 54 -14.95 9.91 3.93
C PHE A 54 -15.89 8.75 3.65
N VAL A 55 -17.12 9.08 3.30
CA VAL A 55 -18.15 8.14 2.88
C VAL A 55 -18.74 8.59 1.56
N TRP A 56 -18.85 7.67 0.59
CA TRP A 56 -19.46 7.99 -0.70
C TRP A 56 -20.95 8.26 -0.57
N ASN A 57 -21.67 7.44 0.22
CA ASN A 57 -23.11 7.48 0.45
C ASN A 57 -23.93 7.67 -0.85
N GLN A 58 -23.60 6.89 -1.88
CA GLN A 58 -24.15 6.99 -3.23
C GLN A 58 -24.67 5.64 -3.76
N ASP A 59 -25.24 4.81 -2.89
CA ASP A 59 -25.68 3.45 -3.23
C ASP A 59 -26.65 3.42 -4.42
N GLN A 60 -27.58 4.39 -4.49
CA GLN A 60 -28.49 4.53 -5.63
C GLN A 60 -27.75 4.80 -6.94
N ARG A 61 -26.68 5.60 -6.91
CA ARG A 61 -25.83 5.87 -8.09
C ARG A 61 -25.10 4.60 -8.51
N TRP A 62 -24.55 3.85 -7.58
CA TRP A 62 -23.85 2.59 -7.86
C TRP A 62 -24.77 1.57 -8.53
N GLN A 63 -25.98 1.40 -8.02
CA GLN A 63 -27.02 0.55 -8.63
C GLN A 63 -27.42 1.04 -10.04
N ALA A 64 -27.51 2.36 -10.24
CA ALA A 64 -27.82 2.94 -11.54
C ALA A 64 -26.69 2.70 -12.57
N LEU A 65 -25.42 2.87 -12.17
CA LEU A 65 -24.26 2.59 -13.03
C LEU A 65 -24.20 1.10 -13.39
N GLU A 66 -24.48 0.21 -12.44
CA GLU A 66 -24.52 -1.23 -12.71
C GLU A 66 -25.63 -1.59 -13.70
N THR A 67 -26.82 -1.02 -13.52
CA THR A 67 -27.94 -1.19 -14.46
C THR A 67 -27.56 -0.68 -15.86
N ALA A 68 -26.93 0.49 -15.94
CA ALA A 68 -26.44 1.05 -17.20
C ALA A 68 -25.42 0.11 -17.86
N PHE A 69 -24.52 -0.50 -17.09
CA PHE A 69 -23.51 -1.44 -17.59
C PHE A 69 -24.15 -2.70 -18.16
N ARG A 70 -25.09 -3.31 -17.43
CA ARG A 70 -25.82 -4.50 -17.92
C ARG A 70 -26.57 -4.20 -19.21
N ASN A 71 -27.17 -3.02 -19.33
CA ASN A 71 -27.85 -2.58 -20.55
C ASN A 71 -26.87 -2.34 -21.70
N ALA A 72 -25.74 -1.67 -21.45
CA ALA A 72 -24.69 -1.45 -22.44
C ALA A 72 -24.10 -2.77 -22.95
N ARG A 73 -23.87 -3.75 -22.06
CA ARG A 73 -23.43 -5.10 -22.44
C ARG A 73 -24.43 -5.82 -23.35
N LYS A 74 -25.73 -5.74 -23.06
CA LYS A 74 -26.78 -6.31 -23.92
C LYS A 74 -26.81 -5.68 -25.31
N ALA A 75 -26.59 -4.37 -25.39
CA ALA A 75 -26.50 -3.64 -26.66
C ALA A 75 -25.19 -3.93 -27.44
N GLY A 76 -24.17 -4.45 -26.74
CA GLY A 76 -22.84 -4.68 -27.29
C GLY A 76 -22.10 -3.39 -27.63
N CYS A 77 -20.88 -3.53 -28.15
CA CYS A 77 -20.05 -2.37 -28.50
C CYS A 77 -20.63 -1.55 -29.65
N ALA A 78 -21.31 -2.17 -30.62
CA ALA A 78 -22.00 -1.44 -31.69
C ALA A 78 -23.06 -0.45 -31.18
N GLY A 79 -23.83 -0.83 -30.16
CA GLY A 79 -24.83 0.05 -29.54
C GLY A 79 -24.25 1.03 -28.53
N SER A 80 -23.16 0.66 -27.84
CA SER A 80 -22.58 1.48 -26.76
C SER A 80 -21.59 2.53 -27.27
N ARG A 81 -20.88 2.25 -28.37
CA ARG A 81 -19.78 3.08 -28.88
C ARG A 81 -20.18 4.51 -29.24
N PRO A 82 -21.27 4.78 -30.00
CA PRO A 82 -21.61 6.16 -30.36
C PRO A 82 -21.90 7.03 -29.14
N ARG A 83 -22.55 6.45 -28.12
CA ARG A 83 -22.84 7.14 -26.86
C ARG A 83 -21.57 7.37 -26.04
N ALA A 84 -20.69 6.37 -25.96
CA ALA A 84 -19.39 6.50 -25.30
C ALA A 84 -18.54 7.59 -25.96
N GLU A 85 -18.44 7.62 -27.29
CA GLU A 85 -17.68 8.62 -28.04
C GLU A 85 -18.24 10.04 -27.86
N ALA A 86 -19.57 10.19 -27.86
CA ALA A 86 -20.21 11.48 -27.58
C ALA A 86 -19.89 11.98 -26.16
N MET A 87 -20.01 11.10 -25.15
CA MET A 87 -19.71 11.46 -23.76
C MET A 87 -18.20 11.67 -23.51
N LEU A 88 -17.33 10.96 -24.22
CA LEU A 88 -15.88 11.22 -24.22
C LEU A 88 -15.58 12.60 -24.85
N GLY A 89 -16.29 12.97 -25.91
CA GLY A 89 -16.25 14.32 -26.48
C GLY A 89 -16.61 15.39 -25.45
N GLU A 90 -17.74 15.20 -24.76
CA GLU A 90 -18.20 16.13 -23.74
C GLU A 90 -17.26 16.21 -22.53
N GLY A 91 -16.79 15.07 -22.01
CA GLY A 91 -15.82 15.04 -20.92
C GLY A 91 -14.52 15.76 -21.28
N ARG A 92 -14.02 15.60 -22.52
CA ARG A 92 -12.84 16.32 -23.00
C ARG A 92 -13.07 17.83 -23.05
N ARG A 93 -14.26 18.27 -23.49
CA ARG A 93 -14.64 19.69 -23.51
C ARG A 93 -14.68 20.26 -22.09
N LEU A 94 -15.38 19.61 -21.17
CA LEU A 94 -15.47 20.03 -19.77
C LEU A 94 -14.08 20.15 -19.10
N VAL A 95 -13.22 19.16 -19.29
CA VAL A 95 -11.85 19.19 -18.74
C VAL A 95 -11.01 20.29 -19.39
N ALA A 96 -11.16 20.55 -20.69
CA ALA A 96 -10.44 21.61 -21.38
C ALA A 96 -10.91 23.00 -20.93
N ASP A 97 -12.23 23.21 -20.82
CA ASP A 97 -12.83 24.46 -20.34
C ASP A 97 -12.39 24.74 -18.90
N ALA A 98 -12.45 23.73 -18.03
CA ALA A 98 -11.96 23.82 -16.65
C ALA A 98 -10.44 24.04 -16.56
N ALA A 99 -9.65 23.57 -17.52
CA ALA A 99 -8.21 23.82 -17.57
C ALA A 99 -7.84 25.22 -18.07
N ALA A 100 -8.73 25.88 -18.81
CA ALA A 100 -8.50 27.20 -19.38
C ALA A 100 -8.82 28.36 -18.41
N GLY A 101 -9.64 28.12 -17.40
CA GLY A 101 -9.98 29.10 -16.35
C GLY A 101 -9.41 28.74 -14.99
N GLU A 102 -9.68 29.58 -13.99
CA GLU A 102 -9.46 29.25 -12.58
C GLU A 102 -10.71 28.59 -12.01
N VAL A 103 -10.54 27.40 -11.43
CA VAL A 103 -11.66 26.61 -10.91
C VAL A 103 -11.40 26.32 -9.43
N GLY A 104 -12.29 26.82 -8.56
CA GLY A 104 -12.27 26.51 -7.14
C GLY A 104 -12.80 25.11 -6.82
N PRO A 105 -12.51 24.56 -5.63
CA PRO A 105 -12.88 23.20 -5.25
C PRO A 105 -14.41 22.97 -5.14
N GLU A 106 -15.21 24.03 -5.06
CA GLU A 106 -16.68 23.96 -4.97
C GLU A 106 -17.37 24.25 -6.32
N SER A 107 -16.62 24.39 -7.41
CA SER A 107 -17.20 24.72 -8.71
C SER A 107 -18.06 23.60 -9.29
N VAL A 108 -19.22 23.97 -9.84
CA VAL A 108 -20.20 23.05 -10.46
C VAL A 108 -19.60 22.31 -11.66
N VAL A 109 -18.66 22.92 -12.40
CA VAL A 109 -17.99 22.24 -13.52
C VAL A 109 -17.26 20.97 -13.07
N LEU A 110 -16.74 20.95 -11.84
CA LEU A 110 -16.08 19.78 -11.28
C LEU A 110 -17.08 18.67 -10.96
N ASP A 111 -18.32 19.01 -10.60
CA ASP A 111 -19.40 18.02 -10.42
C ASP A 111 -19.81 17.40 -11.76
N GLU A 112 -19.87 18.20 -12.82
CA GLU A 112 -20.16 17.72 -14.17
C GLU A 112 -19.06 16.80 -14.72
N ILE A 113 -17.80 17.15 -14.48
CA ILE A 113 -16.64 16.32 -14.82
C ILE A 113 -16.70 14.99 -14.05
N GLU A 114 -16.95 15.03 -12.74
CA GLU A 114 -17.09 13.82 -11.92
C GLU A 114 -18.24 12.94 -12.45
N ARG A 115 -19.42 13.54 -12.65
CA ARG A 115 -20.60 12.86 -13.16
C ARG A 115 -20.32 12.17 -14.49
N THR A 116 -19.79 12.91 -15.47
CA THR A 116 -19.47 12.41 -16.80
C THR A 116 -18.46 11.27 -16.73
N THR A 117 -17.44 11.40 -15.87
CA THR A 117 -16.43 10.35 -15.68
C THR A 117 -17.05 9.05 -15.18
N PHE A 118 -17.91 9.07 -14.17
CA PHE A 118 -18.56 7.85 -13.69
C PHE A 118 -19.57 7.27 -14.69
N GLU A 119 -20.38 8.11 -15.33
CA GLU A 119 -21.39 7.64 -16.29
C GLU A 119 -20.79 7.06 -17.57
N LEU A 120 -19.57 7.45 -17.93
CA LEU A 120 -18.80 6.84 -19.02
C LEU A 120 -18.42 5.39 -18.74
N GLY A 121 -18.07 5.07 -17.50
CA GLY A 121 -17.54 3.77 -17.08
C GLY A 121 -18.35 2.57 -17.62
N PRO A 122 -19.67 2.50 -17.39
CA PRO A 122 -20.54 1.44 -17.91
C PRO A 122 -20.45 1.18 -19.42
N MET A 123 -20.39 2.25 -20.24
CA MET A 123 -20.34 2.10 -21.69
C MET A 123 -18.95 1.69 -22.17
N VAL A 124 -17.90 2.25 -21.55
CA VAL A 124 -16.51 1.89 -21.83
C VAL A 124 -16.25 0.43 -21.46
N ALA A 125 -16.75 -0.01 -20.30
CA ALA A 125 -16.66 -1.40 -19.84
C ALA A 125 -17.37 -2.38 -20.81
N ALA A 126 -18.44 -1.95 -21.47
CA ALA A 126 -19.16 -2.76 -22.45
C ALA A 126 -18.54 -2.72 -23.87
N CYS A 127 -17.63 -1.78 -24.14
CA CYS A 127 -16.96 -1.58 -25.43
C CYS A 127 -15.47 -1.23 -25.19
N PRO A 128 -14.64 -2.24 -24.86
CA PRO A 128 -13.25 -2.06 -24.44
C PRO A 128 -12.37 -1.27 -25.40
N GLU A 129 -12.73 -1.18 -26.67
CA GLU A 129 -12.07 -0.39 -27.71
C GLU A 129 -11.97 1.10 -27.35
N THR A 130 -12.85 1.59 -26.48
CA THR A 130 -12.86 2.98 -26.01
C THR A 130 -12.01 3.23 -24.76
N ILE A 131 -11.47 2.18 -24.13
CA ILE A 131 -10.63 2.28 -22.91
C ILE A 131 -9.44 3.23 -23.11
N PRO A 132 -8.66 3.19 -24.21
CA PRO A 132 -7.53 4.10 -24.39
C PRO A 132 -7.93 5.60 -24.34
N GLU A 133 -9.10 5.95 -24.89
CA GLU A 133 -9.61 7.33 -24.80
C GLU A 133 -10.08 7.68 -23.39
N TYR A 134 -10.68 6.72 -22.69
CA TYR A 134 -11.10 6.93 -21.31
C TYR A 134 -9.91 7.09 -20.36
N VAL A 135 -8.83 6.31 -20.56
CA VAL A 135 -7.54 6.52 -19.89
C VAL A 135 -7.06 7.95 -20.11
N ARG A 136 -7.04 8.43 -21.37
CA ARG A 136 -6.64 9.81 -21.70
C ARG A 136 -7.51 10.87 -21.03
N LEU A 137 -8.82 10.66 -20.95
CA LEU A 137 -9.73 11.60 -20.30
C LEU A 137 -9.41 11.69 -18.80
N VAL A 138 -9.29 10.56 -18.12
CA VAL A 138 -9.04 10.50 -16.67
C VAL A 138 -7.64 11.03 -16.34
N THR A 139 -6.62 10.76 -17.15
CA THR A 139 -5.28 11.33 -16.94
C THR A 139 -5.27 12.84 -17.14
N ARG A 140 -5.94 13.36 -18.18
CA ARG A 140 -6.08 14.81 -18.39
C ARG A 140 -6.85 15.49 -17.27
N MET A 141 -7.92 14.86 -16.78
CA MET A 141 -8.65 15.33 -15.61
C MET A 141 -7.73 15.40 -14.39
N ARG A 142 -6.94 14.35 -14.12
CA ARG A 142 -5.95 14.35 -13.03
C ARG A 142 -4.97 15.51 -13.17
N SER A 143 -4.35 15.69 -14.34
CA SER A 143 -3.41 16.79 -14.59
C SER A 143 -4.07 18.16 -14.41
N MET A 144 -5.31 18.33 -14.90
CA MET A 144 -6.08 19.57 -14.70
C MET A 144 -6.34 19.84 -13.22
N VAL A 145 -6.84 18.85 -12.48
CA VAL A 145 -7.12 18.99 -11.04
C VAL A 145 -5.85 19.28 -10.25
N LYS A 146 -4.74 18.60 -10.58
CA LYS A 146 -3.43 18.85 -9.96
C LYS A 146 -2.97 20.29 -10.20
N ARG A 147 -3.14 20.84 -11.40
CA ARG A 147 -2.84 22.26 -11.70
C ARG A 147 -3.76 23.24 -10.96
N GLN A 148 -5.05 22.95 -10.85
CA GLN A 148 -5.97 23.81 -10.11
C GLN A 148 -5.67 23.80 -8.60
N SER A 149 -5.35 22.64 -8.05
CA SER A 149 -5.06 22.44 -6.62
C SER A 149 -3.86 23.24 -6.09
N ARG A 150 -3.02 23.76 -6.99
CA ARG A 150 -1.87 24.63 -6.66
C ARG A 150 -2.27 25.90 -5.92
N HIS A 151 -3.52 26.34 -6.09
CA HIS A 151 -4.08 27.54 -5.49
C HIS A 151 -5.18 27.23 -4.47
N TRP A 152 -5.43 25.95 -4.19
CA TRP A 152 -6.44 25.53 -3.23
C TRP A 152 -5.83 25.38 -1.83
N ASP A 153 -6.61 25.70 -0.81
CA ASP A 153 -6.22 25.43 0.58
C ASP A 153 -6.43 23.95 0.90
N MET A 154 -5.32 23.20 0.98
CA MET A 154 -5.30 21.77 1.29
C MET A 154 -5.67 21.44 2.74
N GLY A 155 -5.70 22.44 3.63
CA GLY A 155 -6.18 22.31 5.01
C GLY A 155 -7.71 22.20 5.12
N LEU A 156 -8.45 22.63 4.09
CA LEU A 156 -9.91 22.59 4.08
C LEU A 156 -10.45 21.20 3.72
N ALA A 157 -11.43 20.73 4.50
CA ALA A 157 -12.09 19.45 4.25
C ALA A 157 -12.79 19.38 2.88
N ALA A 158 -13.34 20.51 2.40
CA ALA A 158 -13.97 20.61 1.08
C ALA A 158 -12.96 20.37 -0.05
N THR A 159 -11.78 20.99 0.03
CA THR A 159 -10.68 20.79 -0.93
C THR A 159 -10.23 19.34 -0.96
N ARG A 160 -9.98 18.74 0.21
CA ARG A 160 -9.56 17.33 0.32
C ARG A 160 -10.62 16.39 -0.26
N THR A 161 -11.88 16.64 0.06
CA THR A 161 -13.01 15.87 -0.47
C THR A 161 -13.09 15.98 -1.98
N ARG A 162 -12.94 17.19 -2.55
CA ARG A 162 -12.96 17.41 -4.00
C ARG A 162 -11.81 16.68 -4.69
N MET A 163 -10.59 16.82 -4.17
CA MET A 163 -9.39 16.14 -4.68
C MET A 163 -9.59 14.63 -4.68
N TYR A 164 -10.02 14.07 -3.55
CA TYR A 164 -10.27 12.64 -3.42
C TYR A 164 -11.33 12.16 -4.41
N ARG A 165 -12.49 12.83 -4.50
CA ARG A 165 -13.59 12.45 -5.39
C ARG A 165 -13.18 12.43 -6.87
N LEU A 166 -12.41 13.41 -7.31
CA LEU A 166 -11.96 13.48 -8.71
C LEU A 166 -10.79 12.52 -8.99
N LEU A 167 -9.76 12.52 -8.14
CA LEU A 167 -8.55 11.73 -8.41
C LEU A 167 -8.75 10.25 -8.08
N TYR A 168 -9.14 9.93 -6.84
CA TYR A 168 -9.44 8.55 -6.46
C TYR A 168 -10.69 8.03 -7.18
N GLY A 169 -11.77 8.82 -7.21
CA GLY A 169 -13.03 8.39 -7.86
C GLY A 169 -12.90 8.20 -9.37
N GLY A 170 -12.19 9.10 -10.06
CA GLY A 170 -11.89 8.96 -11.49
C GLY A 170 -11.05 7.72 -11.79
N ARG A 171 -10.03 7.46 -10.96
CA ARG A 171 -9.23 6.23 -11.01
C ARG A 171 -10.09 4.99 -10.80
N ALA A 172 -10.93 4.97 -9.77
CA ALA A 172 -11.81 3.85 -9.48
C ALA A 172 -12.75 3.57 -10.67
N ALA A 173 -13.41 4.58 -11.23
CA ALA A 173 -14.28 4.43 -12.40
C ALA A 173 -13.53 3.85 -13.62
N LEU A 174 -12.30 4.31 -13.86
CA LEU A 174 -11.44 3.78 -14.93
C LEU A 174 -11.05 2.32 -14.70
N GLU A 175 -10.62 1.99 -13.49
CA GLU A 175 -10.20 0.64 -13.14
C GLU A 175 -11.36 -0.36 -13.20
N GLU A 176 -12.55 0.03 -12.74
CA GLU A 176 -13.77 -0.78 -12.91
C GLU A 176 -14.00 -1.12 -14.37
N ALA A 177 -13.85 -0.15 -15.28
CA ALA A 177 -14.02 -0.41 -16.72
C ALA A 177 -12.93 -1.32 -17.30
N ILE A 178 -11.67 -1.11 -16.89
CA ILE A 178 -10.54 -1.96 -17.32
C ILE A 178 -10.70 -3.40 -16.85
N LEU A 179 -11.19 -3.61 -15.63
CA LEU A 179 -11.35 -4.95 -15.05
C LEU A 179 -12.41 -5.80 -15.76
N GLN A 180 -13.34 -5.17 -16.49
CA GLN A 180 -14.33 -5.86 -17.32
C GLN A 180 -13.81 -6.20 -18.72
N ALA A 181 -12.70 -5.61 -19.16
CA ALA A 181 -12.14 -5.84 -20.47
C ALA A 181 -11.21 -7.07 -20.51
N PRO A 182 -11.06 -7.71 -21.69
CA PRO A 182 -9.99 -8.67 -21.91
C PRO A 182 -8.59 -8.05 -21.71
N PRO A 183 -7.54 -8.86 -21.46
CA PRO A 183 -6.17 -8.37 -21.46
C PRO A 183 -5.81 -7.68 -22.79
N GLY A 184 -5.04 -6.59 -22.72
CA GLY A 184 -4.50 -5.87 -23.88
C GLY A 184 -5.19 -4.56 -24.26
N PHE A 185 -6.34 -4.22 -23.65
CA PHE A 185 -7.05 -2.96 -23.93
C PHE A 185 -6.58 -1.75 -23.11
N SER A 186 -5.87 -1.99 -22.00
CA SER A 186 -5.18 -0.93 -21.24
C SER A 186 -3.67 -1.20 -21.26
N PRO A 187 -2.83 -0.21 -21.61
CA PRO A 187 -1.40 -0.35 -21.44
C PRO A 187 -1.06 -0.46 -19.94
N PRO A 188 -0.03 -1.25 -19.57
CA PRO A 188 0.42 -1.32 -18.19
C PRO A 188 1.02 0.00 -17.68
N LEU A 189 1.67 0.74 -18.57
CA LEU A 189 2.21 2.07 -18.30
C LEU A 189 1.24 3.15 -18.77
N VAL A 190 0.89 4.06 -17.87
CA VAL A 190 0.13 5.27 -18.15
C VAL A 190 1.05 6.47 -17.93
N ALA A 191 1.37 7.17 -19.02
CA ALA A 191 2.12 8.42 -18.94
C ALA A 191 1.32 9.50 -18.21
N GLY A 192 2.00 10.26 -17.36
CA GLY A 192 1.50 11.46 -16.73
C GLY A 192 1.98 12.72 -17.46
N ASP A 193 2.19 13.79 -16.69
CA ASP A 193 2.70 15.04 -17.22
C ASP A 193 4.24 14.98 -17.33
N ASP A 194 4.78 15.61 -18.38
CA ASP A 194 6.22 15.75 -18.59
C ASP A 194 6.74 16.93 -17.75
N GLU A 195 6.96 16.67 -16.45
CA GLU A 195 7.51 17.64 -15.51
C GLU A 195 9.03 17.75 -15.68
N PRO A 196 9.58 18.92 -16.06
CA PRO A 196 10.99 19.04 -16.38
C PRO A 196 11.90 18.88 -15.16
N SER A 197 13.08 18.29 -15.37
CA SER A 197 14.13 18.20 -14.36
C SER A 197 15.50 18.18 -15.02
N VAL A 198 16.46 18.88 -14.40
CA VAL A 198 17.87 18.93 -14.85
C VAL A 198 18.77 17.99 -14.06
N THR A 199 18.20 17.28 -13.07
CA THR A 199 18.95 16.33 -12.25
C THR A 199 19.33 15.09 -13.04
N PRO A 200 20.38 14.35 -12.62
CA PRO A 200 20.76 13.10 -13.27
C PRO A 200 19.57 12.14 -13.39
N SER A 201 19.51 11.42 -14.50
CA SER A 201 18.40 10.53 -14.81
C SER A 201 18.85 9.19 -15.37
N ALA A 202 17.93 8.23 -15.34
CA ALA A 202 18.07 6.91 -15.92
C ALA A 202 16.73 6.46 -16.53
N GLU A 203 16.82 5.64 -17.57
CA GLU A 203 15.64 5.02 -18.20
C GLU A 203 15.19 3.78 -17.44
N VAL A 204 13.92 3.78 -17.02
CA VAL A 204 13.34 2.74 -16.17
C VAL A 204 12.01 2.32 -16.76
N LEU A 205 11.92 1.12 -17.31
CA LEU A 205 10.68 0.55 -17.86
C LEU A 205 9.92 1.52 -18.80
N GLY A 206 10.67 2.30 -19.60
CA GLY A 206 10.12 3.28 -20.55
C GLY A 206 9.76 4.64 -19.94
N VAL A 207 10.25 4.95 -18.74
CA VAL A 207 10.09 6.25 -18.07
C VAL A 207 11.46 6.79 -17.69
N THR A 208 11.73 8.05 -18.02
CA THR A 208 12.91 8.78 -17.55
C THR A 208 12.71 9.15 -16.09
N VAL A 209 13.38 8.42 -15.20
CA VAL A 209 13.37 8.66 -13.75
C VAL A 209 14.57 9.51 -13.40
N HIS A 210 14.32 10.59 -12.66
CA HIS A 210 15.32 11.57 -12.24
C HIS A 210 15.68 11.38 -10.77
N SER A 211 16.89 11.82 -10.39
CA SER A 211 17.29 11.88 -8.99
C SER A 211 16.38 12.82 -8.22
N GLY A 212 15.84 12.36 -7.10
CA GLY A 212 14.82 13.02 -6.31
C GLY A 212 13.38 12.68 -6.70
N ASP A 213 13.15 11.91 -7.76
CA ASP A 213 11.81 11.37 -8.00
C ASP A 213 11.37 10.49 -6.81
N ILE A 214 10.10 10.61 -6.45
CA ILE A 214 9.47 9.86 -5.37
C ILE A 214 8.64 8.74 -6.00
N LEU A 215 8.91 7.50 -5.59
CA LEU A 215 8.12 6.34 -5.99
C LEU A 215 7.09 6.05 -4.92
N VAL A 216 5.81 6.10 -5.27
CA VAL A 216 4.73 5.60 -4.42
C VAL A 216 4.24 4.27 -4.98
N SER A 217 4.10 3.26 -4.12
CA SER A 217 3.76 1.91 -4.56
C SER A 217 2.77 1.21 -3.65
N ARG A 218 2.14 0.17 -4.20
CA ARG A 218 1.24 -0.73 -3.50
C ARG A 218 1.83 -2.13 -3.46
N GLY A 219 2.24 -2.58 -2.28
CA GLY A 219 2.82 -3.91 -2.11
C GLY A 219 1.79 -5.04 -2.19
N GLY A 220 2.21 -6.26 -2.53
CA GLY A 220 1.31 -7.43 -2.60
C GLY A 220 0.90 -8.05 -1.25
N VAL A 221 1.30 -7.47 -0.11
CA VAL A 221 1.08 -8.07 1.23
C VAL A 221 -0.12 -7.47 1.96
N PRO A 222 -0.75 -8.20 2.90
CA PRO A 222 -1.94 -7.72 3.61
C PRO A 222 -1.73 -6.41 4.37
N THR A 223 -0.56 -6.22 5.01
CA THR A 223 -0.26 -4.99 5.76
C THR A 223 -0.21 -3.78 4.83
N SER A 224 0.25 -3.96 3.59
CA SER A 224 0.21 -2.90 2.58
C SER A 224 -1.23 -2.51 2.23
N ALA A 225 -2.17 -3.46 2.18
CA ALA A 225 -3.58 -3.17 1.98
C ALA A 225 -4.15 -2.40 3.18
N LEU A 226 -3.76 -2.78 4.40
CA LEU A 226 -4.14 -2.06 5.61
C LEU A 226 -3.65 -0.61 5.61
N ILE A 227 -2.40 -0.34 5.22
CA ILE A 227 -1.88 1.03 5.14
C ILE A 227 -2.66 1.82 4.08
N ALA A 228 -2.83 1.27 2.88
CA ALA A 228 -3.54 1.96 1.80
C ALA A 228 -4.98 2.32 2.18
N ARG A 229 -5.69 1.43 2.89
CA ARG A 229 -7.13 1.59 3.20
C ARG A 229 -7.41 2.17 4.58
N GLY A 230 -6.47 2.03 5.52
CA GLY A 230 -6.64 2.30 6.94
C GLY A 230 -6.43 3.76 7.31
N ASN A 231 -7.21 4.65 6.71
CA ASN A 231 -7.26 6.07 7.07
C ASN A 231 -8.62 6.68 6.69
N ASP A 232 -8.85 7.94 7.05
CA ASP A 232 -10.12 8.64 6.81
C ASP A 232 -10.43 8.83 5.31
N PHE A 233 -9.44 8.77 4.41
CA PHE A 233 -9.59 8.85 2.96
C PHE A 233 -8.90 7.66 2.26
N PRO A 234 -9.51 6.46 2.28
CA PRO A 234 -8.86 5.23 1.83
C PRO A 234 -8.21 5.36 0.44
N GLY A 235 -6.91 5.11 0.34
CA GLY A 235 -6.10 5.34 -0.85
C GLY A 235 -5.74 4.06 -1.63
N ASN A 236 -4.67 4.17 -2.42
CA ASN A 236 -4.20 3.13 -3.35
C ASN A 236 -2.71 2.78 -3.18
N PHE A 237 -1.98 3.51 -2.35
CA PHE A 237 -0.55 3.36 -2.13
C PHE A 237 -0.26 3.12 -0.66
N SER A 238 0.80 2.35 -0.40
CA SER A 238 1.14 1.84 0.92
C SER A 238 2.62 1.98 1.27
N HIS A 239 3.44 2.47 0.34
CA HIS A 239 4.88 2.55 0.49
C HIS A 239 5.45 3.69 -0.34
N VAL A 240 6.46 4.36 0.18
CA VAL A 240 7.18 5.46 -0.47
C VAL A 240 8.67 5.10 -0.53
N ALA A 241 9.31 5.46 -1.63
CA ALA A 241 10.75 5.39 -1.80
C ALA A 241 11.28 6.64 -2.51
N LEU A 242 12.53 7.01 -2.24
CA LEU A 242 13.22 8.13 -2.85
C LEU A 242 14.29 7.60 -3.83
N VAL A 243 14.34 8.15 -5.04
CA VAL A 243 15.32 7.75 -6.05
C VAL A 243 16.53 8.67 -6.00
N HIS A 244 17.72 8.08 -6.02
CA HIS A 244 18.97 8.76 -6.32
C HIS A 244 19.56 8.19 -7.62
N VAL A 245 20.03 9.08 -8.50
CA VAL A 245 20.77 8.70 -9.71
C VAL A 245 22.17 9.30 -9.62
N ASP A 246 23.20 8.47 -9.72
CA ASP A 246 24.58 8.92 -9.71
C ASP A 246 24.94 9.70 -10.98
N GLU A 247 25.57 10.87 -10.82
CA GLU A 247 25.90 11.79 -11.92
C GLU A 247 26.81 11.19 -12.99
N ARG A 248 27.69 10.25 -12.63
CA ARG A 248 28.74 9.73 -13.52
C ARG A 248 28.38 8.39 -14.12
N SER A 249 27.89 7.48 -13.28
CA SER A 249 27.60 6.10 -13.65
C SER A 249 26.16 5.90 -14.10
N HIS A 250 25.26 6.85 -13.83
CA HIS A 250 23.81 6.71 -13.99
C HIS A 250 23.22 5.52 -13.22
N GLU A 251 23.94 5.00 -12.21
CA GLU A 251 23.42 3.95 -11.36
C GLU A 251 22.30 4.49 -10.47
N THR A 252 21.21 3.72 -10.39
CA THR A 252 20.00 4.07 -9.64
C THR A 252 20.03 3.40 -8.26
N SER A 253 19.91 4.23 -7.22
CA SER A 253 19.71 3.81 -5.85
C SER A 253 18.31 4.19 -5.40
N VAL A 254 17.61 3.27 -4.74
CA VAL A 254 16.29 3.48 -4.16
C VAL A 254 16.45 3.43 -2.65
N ILE A 255 16.14 4.53 -1.97
CA ILE A 255 16.12 4.64 -0.52
C ILE A 255 14.68 4.40 -0.05
N GLU A 256 14.48 3.45 0.86
CA GLU A 256 13.17 3.10 1.40
C GLU A 256 13.27 2.57 2.83
N ALA A 257 12.21 2.72 3.62
CA ALA A 257 12.15 2.19 4.99
C ALA A 257 11.25 0.96 5.08
N HIS A 258 11.82 -0.15 5.56
CA HIS A 258 11.13 -1.44 5.72
C HIS A 258 10.84 -1.73 7.19
N ILE A 259 9.65 -2.27 7.46
CA ILE A 259 9.21 -2.68 8.80
C ILE A 259 10.26 -3.59 9.46
N GLU A 260 10.89 -4.48 8.70
CA GLU A 260 11.83 -5.50 9.16
C GLU A 260 13.18 -4.95 9.61
N ARG A 261 13.68 -3.91 8.93
CA ARG A 261 15.09 -3.49 9.03
C ARG A 261 15.34 -1.98 9.00
N GLY A 262 14.30 -1.14 9.01
CA GLY A 262 14.46 0.30 8.86
C GLY A 262 14.87 0.72 7.46
N VAL A 263 15.57 1.85 7.35
CA VAL A 263 16.00 2.41 6.07
C VAL A 263 17.05 1.51 5.41
N ALA A 264 16.80 1.18 4.16
CA ALA A 264 17.71 0.42 3.31
C ALA A 264 17.86 1.10 1.96
N VAL A 265 19.02 0.86 1.34
CA VAL A 265 19.32 1.28 -0.02
C VAL A 265 19.35 0.03 -0.89
N SER A 266 18.59 0.03 -1.97
CA SER A 266 18.59 -1.05 -2.95
C SER A 266 18.86 -0.50 -4.35
N SER A 267 19.31 -1.35 -5.28
CA SER A 267 19.26 -0.99 -6.69
C SER A 267 17.82 -0.94 -7.15
N LEU A 268 17.51 -0.14 -8.16
CA LEU A 268 16.16 -0.11 -8.72
C LEU A 268 15.69 -1.47 -9.25
N SER A 269 16.61 -2.25 -9.83
CA SER A 269 16.34 -3.62 -10.24
C SER A 269 15.99 -4.54 -9.07
N SER A 270 16.52 -4.29 -7.87
CA SER A 270 16.15 -5.03 -6.66
C SER A 270 14.79 -4.57 -6.14
N TYR A 271 14.53 -3.27 -6.12
CA TYR A 271 13.23 -2.71 -5.73
C TYR A 271 12.07 -3.29 -6.57
N LEU A 272 12.28 -3.45 -7.88
CA LEU A 272 11.28 -3.99 -8.81
C LEU A 272 11.11 -5.52 -8.74
N LYS A 273 11.95 -6.26 -8.01
CA LYS A 273 11.77 -7.72 -7.81
C LYS A 273 10.65 -8.03 -6.84
N ASP A 274 10.38 -7.14 -5.90
CA ASP A 274 9.27 -7.30 -4.97
C ASP A 274 7.94 -7.16 -5.71
N VAL A 275 6.92 -7.87 -5.25
CA VAL A 275 5.57 -7.75 -5.82
C VAL A 275 5.04 -6.34 -5.57
N LYS A 276 4.99 -5.53 -6.63
CA LYS A 276 4.29 -4.25 -6.66
C LYS A 276 3.04 -4.39 -7.53
N LEU A 277 1.87 -4.17 -6.94
CA LEU A 277 0.59 -4.18 -7.67
C LEU A 277 0.44 -2.92 -8.54
N ARG A 278 1.04 -1.82 -8.08
CA ARG A 278 1.17 -0.56 -8.82
C ARG A 278 2.36 0.24 -8.31
N VAL A 279 2.90 1.08 -9.18
CA VAL A 279 3.94 2.06 -8.87
C VAL A 279 3.62 3.36 -9.60
N MET A 280 3.79 4.49 -8.95
CA MET A 280 3.65 5.82 -9.53
C MET A 280 4.91 6.64 -9.24
N VAL A 281 5.34 7.40 -10.25
CA VAL A 281 6.45 8.34 -10.15
C VAL A 281 5.89 9.73 -9.92
N LEU A 282 6.32 10.36 -8.84
CA LEU A 282 6.01 11.73 -8.47
C LEU A 282 7.27 12.56 -8.55
N ARG A 283 7.16 13.76 -9.13
CA ARG A 283 8.26 14.70 -9.28
C ARG A 283 7.87 16.06 -8.71
N LEU A 284 8.80 16.71 -8.03
CA LEU A 284 8.63 18.10 -7.60
C LEU A 284 8.46 19.02 -8.81
N ARG A 285 7.50 19.92 -8.73
CA ARG A 285 7.27 20.89 -9.79
C ARG A 285 8.44 21.85 -9.94
N SER A 286 8.85 22.10 -11.18
CA SER A 286 9.97 22.99 -11.49
C SER A 286 9.70 24.46 -11.18
N ASP A 287 8.43 24.85 -11.03
CA ASP A 287 7.98 26.22 -10.75
C ASP A 287 7.86 26.53 -9.24
N LEU A 288 8.27 25.61 -8.36
CA LEU A 288 8.37 25.91 -6.92
C LEU A 288 9.50 26.92 -6.67
N PRO A 289 9.34 27.88 -5.73
CA PRO A 289 10.38 28.87 -5.43
C PRO A 289 11.76 28.25 -5.13
N GLN A 290 11.77 27.16 -4.37
CA GLN A 290 12.97 26.40 -4.01
C GLN A 290 13.63 25.75 -5.23
N MET A 291 12.81 25.25 -6.17
CA MET A 291 13.27 24.63 -7.42
C MET A 291 13.82 25.67 -8.41
N MET A 292 13.22 26.86 -8.46
CA MET A 292 13.72 27.97 -9.27
C MET A 292 15.03 28.53 -8.73
N ALA A 293 15.16 28.61 -7.39
CA ALA A 293 16.39 29.03 -6.74
C ALA A 293 17.51 28.00 -6.93
N ASP A 294 17.17 26.71 -6.93
CA ASP A 294 18.14 25.63 -7.04
C ASP A 294 17.58 24.39 -7.75
N PRO A 295 17.72 24.30 -9.09
CA PRO A 295 17.19 23.19 -9.88
C PRO A 295 17.78 21.80 -9.57
N LEU A 296 18.95 21.74 -8.89
CA LEU A 296 19.59 20.49 -8.47
C LEU A 296 19.21 20.05 -7.06
N LEU A 297 18.28 20.76 -6.40
CA LEU A 297 17.77 20.43 -5.07
C LEU A 297 17.29 18.98 -4.93
N PRO A 298 16.51 18.40 -5.86
CA PRO A 298 16.09 17.00 -5.74
C PRO A 298 17.26 16.01 -5.72
N HIS A 299 18.32 16.30 -6.49
CA HIS A 299 19.53 15.46 -6.50
C HIS A 299 20.26 15.53 -5.16
N ARG A 300 20.46 16.74 -4.61
CA ARG A 300 21.13 16.91 -3.30
C ARG A 300 20.33 16.33 -2.14
N ALA A 301 19.01 16.47 -2.15
CA ALA A 301 18.12 15.86 -1.15
C ALA A 301 18.26 14.33 -1.16
N ALA A 302 18.15 13.71 -2.35
CA ALA A 302 18.34 12.26 -2.49
C ALA A 302 19.77 11.80 -2.15
N GLY A 303 20.79 12.58 -2.51
CA GLY A 303 22.19 12.32 -2.17
C GLY A 303 22.44 12.34 -0.66
N ALA A 304 21.92 13.35 0.05
CA ALA A 304 22.03 13.44 1.50
C ALA A 304 21.33 12.26 2.21
N ALA A 305 20.13 11.88 1.75
CA ALA A 305 19.41 10.71 2.27
C ALA A 305 20.19 9.40 2.03
N LEU A 306 20.76 9.24 0.83
CA LEU A 306 21.61 8.09 0.49
C LEU A 306 22.85 8.00 1.38
N GLU A 307 23.54 9.12 1.61
CA GLU A 307 24.71 9.18 2.47
C GLU A 307 24.37 8.87 3.93
N ASP A 308 23.27 9.40 4.46
CA ASP A 308 22.84 9.12 5.82
C ASP A 308 22.50 7.64 6.02
N ALA A 309 21.73 7.05 5.11
CA ALA A 309 21.39 5.63 5.12
C ALA A 309 22.60 4.70 5.01
N ARG A 310 23.70 5.15 4.37
CA ARG A 310 24.97 4.41 4.31
C ARG A 310 25.84 4.61 5.55
N ARG A 311 25.77 5.79 6.17
CA ARG A 311 26.61 6.17 7.32
C ARG A 311 26.12 5.57 8.63
N ARG A 312 24.80 5.42 8.81
CA ARG A 312 24.21 4.92 10.05
C ARG A 312 23.02 4.00 9.78
N HIS A 313 22.73 3.16 10.76
CA HIS A 313 21.46 2.43 10.82
C HIS A 313 20.34 3.39 11.25
N ILE A 314 19.24 3.42 10.48
CA ILE A 314 18.05 4.22 10.77
C ILE A 314 16.89 3.25 10.97
N PRO A 315 16.44 2.99 12.21
CA PRO A 315 15.39 2.01 12.46
C PRO A 315 14.03 2.50 11.93
N TYR A 316 13.11 1.54 11.73
CA TYR A 316 11.75 1.85 11.28
C TYR A 316 10.94 2.54 12.38
N ASP A 317 10.23 3.61 12.05
CA ASP A 317 9.35 4.28 13.00
C ASP A 317 7.93 3.67 13.02
N PHE A 318 7.66 2.86 14.05
CA PHE A 318 6.31 2.32 14.27
C PHE A 318 5.36 3.30 14.96
N ALA A 319 5.88 4.34 15.62
CA ALA A 319 5.02 5.32 16.29
C ALA A 319 4.33 6.26 15.29
N MET A 320 4.88 6.37 14.07
CA MET A 320 4.48 7.28 13.00
C MET A 320 4.63 8.76 13.39
N ASP A 321 5.65 9.06 14.18
CA ASP A 321 6.04 10.38 14.66
C ASP A 321 7.01 11.05 13.68
N PHE A 322 6.44 11.65 12.63
CA PHE A 322 7.19 12.24 11.53
C PHE A 322 8.06 13.47 11.87
N ALA A 323 8.09 13.86 13.16
CA ALA A 323 8.93 14.93 13.67
C ALA A 323 10.28 14.42 14.22
N ASP A 324 10.46 13.10 14.40
CA ASP A 324 11.69 12.50 14.94
C ASP A 324 12.47 11.71 13.88
N HIS A 325 13.41 12.39 13.21
CA HIS A 325 14.26 11.80 12.17
C HIS A 325 15.31 10.78 12.67
N SER A 326 15.30 10.44 13.97
CA SER A 326 16.15 9.34 14.47
C SER A 326 15.68 7.98 13.97
N LYS A 327 14.41 7.88 13.58
CA LYS A 327 13.75 6.69 12.99
C LYS A 327 12.92 7.17 11.81
N LEU A 328 12.69 6.31 10.82
CA LEU A 328 11.91 6.70 9.64
C LEU A 328 10.95 5.57 9.24
N PHE A 329 9.67 5.87 9.03
CA PHE A 329 8.78 5.04 8.20
C PHE A 329 8.87 5.46 6.72
N CYS A 330 8.23 4.70 5.83
CA CYS A 330 8.46 4.80 4.40
C CYS A 330 8.28 6.22 3.83
N SER A 331 7.24 6.94 4.23
CA SER A 331 6.98 8.33 3.81
C SER A 331 8.05 9.31 4.27
N GLU A 332 8.60 9.11 5.46
CA GLU A 332 9.60 10.01 6.03
C GLU A 332 10.92 10.01 5.26
N VAL A 333 11.22 8.92 4.55
CA VAL A 333 12.39 8.88 3.65
C VAL A 333 12.35 10.02 2.63
N ALA A 334 11.17 10.39 2.15
CA ALA A 334 11.01 11.52 1.24
C ALA A 334 10.88 12.86 2.01
N SER A 335 10.01 12.96 3.01
CA SER A 335 9.78 14.24 3.70
C SER A 335 11.03 14.72 4.46
N ALA A 336 11.73 13.85 5.19
CA ALA A 336 12.95 14.19 5.91
C ALA A 336 14.11 14.57 4.97
N ALA A 337 14.15 14.02 3.75
CA ALA A 337 15.16 14.38 2.76
C ALA A 337 14.95 15.79 2.20
N TYR A 338 13.70 16.20 2.01
CA TYR A 338 13.33 17.48 1.40
C TYR A 338 13.19 18.64 2.40
N GLU A 339 12.85 18.35 3.66
CA GLU A 339 12.65 19.35 4.71
C GLU A 339 13.86 20.30 4.90
N PRO A 340 15.13 19.84 4.95
CA PRO A 340 16.29 20.72 5.10
C PRO A 340 16.48 21.72 3.94
N PHE A 341 15.84 21.46 2.80
CA PHE A 341 15.86 22.32 1.62
C PHE A 341 14.62 23.22 1.53
N GLY A 342 13.82 23.30 2.60
CA GLY A 342 12.66 24.17 2.71
C GLY A 342 11.45 23.69 1.92
N VAL A 343 11.40 22.41 1.53
CA VAL A 343 10.24 21.79 0.86
C VAL A 343 9.49 20.93 1.86
N THR A 344 8.32 21.42 2.31
CA THR A 344 7.44 20.68 3.23
C THR A 344 6.41 19.89 2.43
N LEU A 345 6.70 18.62 2.17
CA LEU A 345 5.76 17.69 1.54
C LEU A 345 4.61 17.33 2.50
N TRP A 346 3.54 16.73 1.96
CA TRP A 346 2.27 16.42 2.63
C TRP A 346 1.52 17.67 3.09
N MET A 347 1.21 18.58 2.16
CA MET A 347 0.41 19.79 2.45
C MET A 347 -0.99 19.49 3.02
N GLY A 348 -1.48 18.25 2.93
CA GLY A 348 -2.70 17.79 3.60
C GLY A 348 -2.49 16.44 4.27
N LEU A 349 -2.16 16.44 5.57
CA LEU A 349 -1.93 15.22 6.35
C LEU A 349 -3.20 14.35 6.46
N SER A 350 -3.04 13.04 6.29
CA SER A 350 -4.09 12.07 6.61
C SER A 350 -4.39 12.00 8.09
N ARG A 351 -5.65 11.68 8.36
CA ARG A 351 -6.16 11.41 9.70
C ARG A 351 -6.67 9.98 9.75
N ILE A 352 -6.53 9.38 10.92
CA ILE A 352 -7.04 8.04 11.23
C ILE A 352 -7.90 8.19 12.47
N SER A 353 -9.22 8.16 12.27
CA SER A 353 -10.15 8.61 13.31
C SER A 353 -11.03 7.50 13.86
N SER A 354 -11.27 6.45 13.08
CA SER A 354 -12.17 5.36 13.45
C SER A 354 -11.63 4.54 14.64
N PRO A 355 -12.38 4.37 15.75
CA PRO A 355 -11.88 3.72 16.97
C PRO A 355 -11.36 2.29 16.78
N GLY A 356 -12.02 1.49 15.94
CA GLY A 356 -11.62 0.11 15.67
C GLY A 356 -10.26 0.04 14.98
N LEU A 357 -10.09 0.83 13.93
CA LEU A 357 -8.83 1.00 13.21
C LEU A 357 -7.70 1.53 14.10
N VAL A 358 -7.98 2.57 14.91
CA VAL A 358 -7.03 3.11 15.89
C VAL A 358 -6.58 2.03 16.86
N GLY A 359 -7.51 1.22 17.38
CA GLY A 359 -7.19 0.09 18.25
C GLY A 359 -6.29 -0.95 17.58
N TRP A 360 -6.57 -1.29 16.31
CA TRP A 360 -5.76 -2.24 15.54
C TRP A 360 -4.34 -1.75 15.31
N LEU A 361 -4.18 -0.52 14.80
CA LEU A 361 -2.88 0.09 14.54
C LEU A 361 -2.08 0.33 15.83
N SER A 362 -2.75 0.72 16.91
CA SER A 362 -2.13 0.82 18.25
C SER A 362 -1.54 -0.51 18.71
N GLY A 363 -2.22 -1.62 18.38
CA GLY A 363 -1.74 -2.98 18.62
C GLY A 363 -0.47 -3.34 17.85
N PHE A 364 -0.19 -2.65 16.73
CA PHE A 364 1.05 -2.78 15.95
C PHE A 364 2.17 -1.85 16.42
N GLY A 365 1.85 -0.79 17.15
CA GLY A 365 2.84 0.15 17.69
C GLY A 365 2.58 1.61 17.33
N VAL A 366 1.58 1.88 16.48
CA VAL A 366 1.21 3.25 16.06
C VAL A 366 0.76 4.07 17.26
N ARG A 367 1.22 5.32 17.32
CA ARG A 367 0.91 6.26 18.41
C ARG A 367 0.40 7.60 17.89
N ARG A 368 0.81 8.01 16.69
CA ARG A 368 0.31 9.20 15.99
C ARG A 368 -0.69 8.78 14.92
N PHE A 369 -1.84 9.44 14.89
CA PHE A 369 -2.95 9.13 13.98
C PHE A 369 -3.28 10.28 13.03
N GLU A 370 -2.52 11.37 13.09
CA GLU A 370 -2.40 12.37 12.04
C GLU A 370 -0.98 12.22 11.50
N THR A 371 -0.83 11.80 10.25
CA THR A 371 0.46 11.36 9.72
C THR A 371 0.54 11.43 8.19
N GLN A 372 1.73 11.13 7.65
CA GLN A 372 2.08 11.20 6.24
C GLN A 372 1.72 9.88 5.53
N GLU A 373 0.46 9.71 5.12
CA GLU A 373 0.04 8.50 4.40
C GLU A 373 0.59 8.50 2.96
N PRO A 374 1.07 7.37 2.42
CA PRO A 374 1.68 7.31 1.09
C PRO A 374 0.78 7.80 -0.04
N SER A 375 -0.54 7.59 0.08
CA SER A 375 -1.51 8.02 -0.93
C SER A 375 -1.70 9.54 -0.99
N ASP A 376 -1.40 10.27 0.09
CA ASP A 376 -1.57 11.72 0.13
C ASP A 376 -0.62 12.46 -0.82
N LEU A 377 0.52 11.85 -1.16
CA LEU A 377 1.47 12.44 -2.12
C LEU A 377 0.87 12.57 -3.52
N GLU A 378 -0.07 11.70 -3.91
CA GLU A 378 -0.81 11.89 -5.17
C GLU A 378 -1.60 13.21 -5.13
N TYR A 379 -2.07 13.64 -3.96
CA TYR A 379 -2.87 14.84 -3.76
C TYR A 379 -2.03 16.10 -3.48
N ASP A 380 -0.74 15.97 -3.15
CA ASP A 380 0.11 17.12 -2.81
C ASP A 380 0.34 18.05 -4.03
N PRO A 381 -0.06 19.33 -3.99
CA PRO A 381 0.01 20.22 -5.16
C PRO A 381 1.44 20.62 -5.55
N GLN A 382 2.45 20.30 -4.74
CA GLN A 382 3.87 20.50 -5.07
C GLN A 382 4.41 19.42 -6.02
N LEU A 383 3.69 18.30 -6.16
CA LEU A 383 4.12 17.14 -6.94
C LEU A 383 3.30 16.97 -8.21
N THR A 384 3.97 16.58 -9.28
CA THR A 384 3.37 16.17 -10.56
C THR A 384 3.47 14.66 -10.71
N VAL A 385 2.40 14.03 -11.21
CA VAL A 385 2.40 12.61 -11.57
C VAL A 385 3.06 12.46 -12.93
N VAL A 386 4.25 11.86 -13.00
CA VAL A 386 5.02 11.69 -14.24
C VAL A 386 4.64 10.39 -14.96
N ALA A 387 4.40 9.33 -14.21
CA ALA A 387 4.04 8.04 -14.77
C ALA A 387 3.36 7.16 -13.73
N GLU A 388 2.60 6.18 -14.19
CA GLU A 388 2.03 5.14 -13.35
C GLU A 388 2.04 3.79 -14.07
N TRP A 389 2.60 2.78 -13.41
CA TRP A 389 2.49 1.39 -13.81
C TRP A 389 1.38 0.70 -13.01
N ARG A 390 0.52 -0.02 -13.73
CA ARG A 390 -0.51 -0.92 -13.22
C ARG A 390 -0.60 -2.11 -14.15
N ASP A 391 -0.41 -3.32 -13.66
CA ASP A 391 -0.65 -4.51 -14.47
C ASP A 391 -2.14 -4.90 -14.32
N PRO A 392 -2.94 -4.93 -15.39
CA PRO A 392 -4.34 -5.38 -15.32
C PRO A 392 -4.53 -6.76 -14.67
N LEU A 393 -3.52 -7.64 -14.73
CA LEU A 393 -3.56 -8.96 -14.09
C LEU A 393 -3.43 -8.88 -12.56
N THR A 394 -2.64 -7.93 -12.05
CA THR A 394 -2.46 -7.74 -10.59
C THR A 394 -3.45 -6.74 -10.01
N LEU A 395 -4.01 -5.85 -10.84
CA LEU A 395 -5.03 -4.87 -10.48
C LEU A 395 -6.25 -5.54 -9.82
N TYR A 396 -6.72 -6.67 -10.35
CA TYR A 396 -7.84 -7.38 -9.75
C TYR A 396 -7.50 -7.96 -8.37
N SER A 397 -6.25 -8.42 -8.17
CA SER A 397 -5.81 -8.85 -6.84
C SER A 397 -5.77 -7.67 -5.87
N ASP A 398 -5.35 -6.49 -6.30
CA ASP A 398 -5.36 -5.28 -5.46
C ASP A 398 -6.79 -4.94 -5.01
N HIS A 399 -7.75 -4.97 -5.94
CA HIS A 399 -9.18 -4.75 -5.63
C HIS A 399 -9.72 -5.78 -4.64
N ILE A 400 -9.35 -7.05 -4.77
CA ILE A 400 -9.72 -8.10 -3.80
C ILE A 400 -9.09 -7.82 -2.43
N ASP A 401 -7.80 -7.49 -2.38
CA ASP A 401 -7.10 -7.20 -1.13
C ASP A 401 -7.72 -5.99 -0.41
N ASN A 402 -8.03 -4.93 -1.17
CA ASN A 402 -8.70 -3.74 -0.64
C ASN A 402 -10.11 -4.07 -0.13
N ALA A 403 -10.92 -4.82 -0.88
CA ALA A 403 -12.27 -5.20 -0.45
C ALA A 403 -12.27 -6.09 0.80
N VAL A 404 -11.27 -6.99 0.92
CA VAL A 404 -11.08 -7.83 2.12
C VAL A 404 -10.69 -6.97 3.32
N VAL A 405 -9.77 -6.03 3.16
CA VAL A 405 -9.38 -5.12 4.24
C VAL A 405 -10.53 -4.20 4.64
N ASP A 406 -11.27 -3.62 3.68
CA ASP A 406 -12.43 -2.78 3.97
C ASP A 406 -13.45 -3.57 4.81
N ALA A 407 -13.76 -4.82 4.42
CA ALA A 407 -14.62 -5.69 5.21
C ALA A 407 -14.03 -6.01 6.59
N MET A 408 -12.72 -6.19 6.74
CA MET A 408 -12.08 -6.39 8.04
C MET A 408 -12.17 -5.15 8.94
N LEU A 409 -11.96 -3.95 8.38
CA LEU A 409 -12.04 -2.68 9.10
C LEU A 409 -13.46 -2.38 9.58
N GLU A 410 -14.48 -2.71 8.79
CA GLU A 410 -15.87 -2.66 9.27
C GLU A 410 -16.11 -3.55 10.50
N GLY A 411 -15.42 -4.70 10.58
CA GLY A 411 -15.45 -5.56 11.76
C GLY A 411 -14.76 -4.91 12.95
N ALA A 412 -13.62 -4.26 12.72
CA ALA A 412 -12.92 -3.48 13.74
C ALA A 412 -13.85 -2.42 14.36
N GLU A 413 -14.60 -1.69 13.52
CA GLU A 413 -15.55 -0.67 13.97
C GLU A 413 -16.76 -1.26 14.73
N GLN A 414 -17.09 -2.53 14.48
CA GLN A 414 -18.09 -3.28 15.25
C GLN A 414 -17.53 -3.87 16.55
N GLY A 415 -16.28 -3.55 16.91
CA GLY A 415 -15.63 -3.99 18.14
C GLY A 415 -14.79 -5.27 18.02
N GLU A 416 -14.56 -5.79 16.80
CA GLU A 416 -13.65 -6.91 16.61
C GLU A 416 -12.21 -6.49 16.93
N THR A 417 -11.56 -7.15 17.89
CA THR A 417 -10.17 -6.86 18.28
C THR A 417 -9.16 -7.78 17.57
N LEU A 418 -7.97 -7.27 17.24
CA LEU A 418 -6.83 -8.10 16.82
C LEU A 418 -6.17 -8.79 18.03
N GLY A 419 -6.77 -9.89 18.47
CA GLY A 419 -6.17 -10.77 19.47
C GLY A 419 -4.98 -11.58 18.93
N TYR A 420 -4.35 -12.35 19.81
CA TYR A 420 -3.35 -13.36 19.44
C TYR A 420 -3.41 -14.55 20.40
N PRO A 421 -2.97 -15.76 19.98
CA PRO A 421 -2.93 -16.91 20.87
C PRO A 421 -1.91 -16.67 22.00
N TRP A 422 -2.39 -16.46 23.23
CA TRP A 422 -1.57 -16.14 24.40
C TRP A 422 -0.46 -17.17 24.67
N LEU A 423 -0.75 -18.45 24.38
CA LEU A 423 0.20 -19.57 24.51
C LEU A 423 1.43 -19.44 23.61
N LEU A 424 1.37 -18.64 22.54
CA LEU A 424 2.51 -18.40 21.65
C LEU A 424 3.42 -17.25 22.13
N LEU A 425 3.04 -16.52 23.20
CA LEU A 425 3.78 -15.37 23.68
C LEU A 425 5.22 -15.71 24.13
N PRO A 426 5.49 -16.81 24.87
CA PRO A 426 6.87 -17.18 25.23
C PRO A 426 7.74 -17.46 24.00
N VAL A 427 7.18 -18.14 22.99
CA VAL A 427 7.88 -18.45 21.74
C VAL A 427 8.19 -17.16 20.98
N ALA A 428 7.23 -16.24 20.89
CA ALA A 428 7.43 -14.95 20.25
C ALA A 428 8.46 -14.08 20.99
N ARG A 429 8.51 -14.15 22.32
CA ARG A 429 9.53 -13.46 23.15
C ARG A 429 10.92 -14.03 22.95
N ALA A 430 11.06 -15.35 22.89
CA ALA A 430 12.32 -16.00 22.53
C ALA A 430 12.77 -15.60 21.11
N ALA A 431 11.85 -15.60 20.14
CA ALA A 431 12.13 -15.14 18.79
C ALA A 431 12.52 -13.65 18.74
N LYS A 432 11.90 -12.80 19.56
CA LYS A 432 12.28 -11.39 19.70
C LYS A 432 13.68 -11.22 20.28
N ALA A 433 14.01 -11.95 21.35
CA ALA A 433 15.35 -11.94 21.94
C ALA A 433 16.42 -12.39 20.93
N TYR A 434 16.13 -13.45 20.17
CA TYR A 434 16.98 -13.88 19.06
C TYR A 434 17.13 -12.81 17.97
N SER A 435 16.03 -12.14 17.62
CA SER A 435 16.06 -11.04 16.65
C SER A 435 16.92 -9.87 17.14
N SER A 436 16.84 -9.52 18.43
CA SER A 436 17.69 -8.48 19.02
C SER A 436 19.18 -8.84 18.96
N LEU A 437 19.55 -10.11 19.13
CA LEU A 437 20.93 -10.58 18.96
C LEU A 437 21.40 -10.47 17.51
N LEU A 438 20.54 -10.84 16.55
CA LEU A 438 20.84 -10.71 15.12
C LEU A 438 20.99 -9.25 14.70
N ASN A 439 20.08 -8.38 15.14
CA ASN A 439 20.11 -6.96 14.80
C ASN A 439 21.40 -6.29 15.33
N ALA A 440 21.90 -6.72 16.50
CA ALA A 440 23.16 -6.21 17.06
C ALA A 440 24.39 -6.52 16.20
N VAL A 441 24.30 -7.50 15.28
CA VAL A 441 25.35 -7.83 14.30
C VAL A 441 24.95 -7.48 12.87
N GLY A 442 23.92 -6.64 12.69
CA GLY A 442 23.45 -6.17 11.37
C GLY A 442 22.63 -7.17 10.57
N LEU A 443 22.14 -8.25 11.20
CA LEU A 443 21.30 -9.26 10.56
C LEU A 443 19.82 -9.06 10.94
N VAL A 444 18.90 -9.46 10.05
CA VAL A 444 17.45 -9.33 10.28
C VAL A 444 16.91 -10.58 10.97
N GLY A 445 16.25 -10.39 12.11
CA GLY A 445 15.58 -11.48 12.84
C GLY A 445 14.13 -11.77 12.40
N PRO A 446 13.54 -12.87 12.89
CA PRO A 446 12.16 -13.25 12.59
C PRO A 446 11.10 -12.31 13.17
N VAL A 447 11.45 -11.49 14.17
CA VAL A 447 10.59 -10.43 14.72
C VAL A 447 11.24 -9.09 14.39
N PRO A 448 10.57 -8.22 13.61
CA PRO A 448 11.08 -6.91 13.26
C PRO A 448 11.61 -6.10 14.44
N GLU A 449 12.64 -5.28 14.20
CA GLU A 449 13.37 -4.55 15.24
C GLU A 449 12.45 -3.68 16.11
N GLY A 450 11.54 -2.93 15.50
CA GLY A 450 10.63 -2.04 16.24
C GLY A 450 9.35 -2.72 16.75
N LEU A 451 9.09 -3.98 16.39
CA LEU A 451 7.91 -4.70 16.87
C LEU A 451 8.14 -5.41 18.21
N SER A 452 7.14 -5.32 19.09
CA SER A 452 7.04 -6.20 20.26
C SER A 452 6.65 -7.62 19.85
N ALA A 453 6.94 -8.61 20.70
CA ALA A 453 6.52 -9.99 20.48
C ALA A 453 4.99 -10.12 20.30
N ALA A 454 4.21 -9.35 21.07
CA ALA A 454 2.74 -9.33 20.95
C ALA A 454 2.30 -8.70 19.62
N SER A 455 2.88 -7.57 19.24
CA SER A 455 2.58 -6.89 17.96
C SER A 455 2.90 -7.77 16.76
N ALA A 456 4.01 -8.51 16.80
CA ALA A 456 4.35 -9.49 15.76
C ALA A 456 3.32 -10.63 15.66
N LEU A 457 2.83 -11.13 16.81
CA LEU A 457 1.76 -12.13 16.83
C LEU A 457 0.43 -11.57 16.29
N ARG A 458 0.08 -10.32 16.62
CA ARG A 458 -1.10 -9.64 16.05
C ARG A 458 -0.97 -9.48 14.55
N ASN A 459 0.19 -9.06 14.05
CA ASN A 459 0.40 -8.90 12.61
C ASN A 459 0.22 -10.25 11.90
N ARG A 460 0.79 -11.32 12.46
CA ARG A 460 0.58 -12.69 11.96
C ARG A 460 -0.90 -13.11 12.00
N GLN A 461 -1.65 -12.73 13.03
CA GLN A 461 -3.08 -13.01 13.11
C GLN A 461 -3.87 -12.23 12.06
N PHE A 462 -3.56 -10.95 11.86
CA PHE A 462 -4.13 -10.12 10.80
C PHE A 462 -3.90 -10.74 9.43
N SER A 463 -2.66 -11.12 9.09
CA SER A 463 -2.34 -11.76 7.81
C SER A 463 -3.08 -13.10 7.62
N ARG A 464 -3.27 -13.88 8.70
CA ARG A 464 -4.04 -15.14 8.66
C ARG A 464 -5.52 -14.90 8.39
N MET A 465 -6.11 -13.92 9.08
CA MET A 465 -7.50 -13.52 8.90
C MET A 465 -7.73 -13.04 7.47
N HIS A 466 -6.91 -12.10 7.00
CA HIS A 466 -6.93 -11.62 5.63
C HIS A 466 -6.84 -12.76 4.62
N ALA A 467 -5.85 -13.66 4.74
CA ALA A 467 -5.68 -14.77 3.81
C ALA A 467 -6.89 -15.73 3.82
N ALA A 468 -7.53 -15.95 4.96
CA ALA A 468 -8.72 -16.79 5.06
C ALA A 468 -9.93 -16.15 4.36
N ILE A 469 -10.17 -14.86 4.62
CA ILE A 469 -11.26 -14.10 4.01
C ILE A 469 -11.03 -13.99 2.51
N LYS A 470 -9.83 -13.56 2.06
CA LYS A 470 -9.44 -13.48 0.65
C LYS A 470 -9.74 -14.75 -0.12
N ARG A 471 -9.31 -15.92 0.39
CA ARG A 471 -9.58 -17.21 -0.29
C ARG A 471 -11.07 -17.43 -0.54
N ARG A 472 -11.93 -17.08 0.42
CA ARG A 472 -13.38 -17.24 0.29
C ARG A 472 -13.99 -16.17 -0.61
N THR A 473 -13.52 -14.93 -0.53
CA THR A 473 -13.91 -13.84 -1.44
C THR A 473 -13.61 -14.20 -2.89
N VAL A 474 -12.42 -14.74 -3.19
CA VAL A 474 -12.06 -15.18 -4.54
C VAL A 474 -13.02 -16.24 -5.07
N ILE A 475 -13.35 -17.26 -4.26
CA ILE A 475 -14.30 -18.31 -4.65
C ILE A 475 -15.67 -17.70 -5.00
N ARG A 476 -16.16 -16.82 -4.13
CA ARG A 476 -17.45 -16.14 -4.28
C ARG A 476 -17.48 -15.19 -5.48
N ALA A 477 -16.38 -14.49 -5.73
CA ALA A 477 -16.23 -13.62 -6.90
C ALA A 477 -16.23 -14.45 -8.20
N SER A 478 -15.58 -15.62 -8.23
CA SER A 478 -15.67 -16.54 -9.36
C SER A 478 -17.07 -17.14 -9.55
N GLU A 479 -17.81 -17.39 -8.46
CA GLU A 479 -19.22 -17.80 -8.52
C GLU A 479 -20.10 -16.70 -9.11
N PHE A 480 -19.90 -15.46 -8.67
CA PHE A 480 -20.56 -14.28 -9.22
C PHE A 480 -20.29 -14.16 -10.72
N GLU A 481 -19.03 -14.24 -11.14
CA GLU A 481 -18.63 -14.10 -12.54
C GLU A 481 -19.24 -15.19 -13.42
N ARG A 482 -19.31 -16.44 -12.94
CA ARG A 482 -20.01 -17.52 -13.66
C ARG A 482 -21.50 -17.29 -13.78
N ALA A 483 -22.14 -16.74 -12.74
CA ALA A 483 -23.59 -16.52 -12.72
C ALA A 483 -24.02 -15.33 -13.58
N HIS A 484 -23.21 -14.27 -13.62
CA HIS A 484 -23.57 -13.00 -14.28
C HIS A 484 -22.84 -12.78 -15.62
N GLY A 485 -21.76 -13.53 -15.87
CA GLY A 485 -20.94 -13.40 -17.07
C GLY A 485 -20.08 -12.14 -17.11
N TYR A 486 -19.82 -11.51 -15.96
CA TYR A 486 -18.91 -10.36 -15.79
C TYR A 486 -18.35 -10.35 -14.36
N ARG A 487 -17.22 -9.68 -14.12
CA ARG A 487 -16.60 -9.65 -12.79
C ARG A 487 -17.40 -8.76 -11.83
N PRO A 488 -17.48 -9.12 -10.53
CA PRO A 488 -18.17 -8.27 -9.57
C PRO A 488 -17.52 -6.88 -9.55
N PRO A 489 -18.31 -5.79 -9.68
CA PRO A 489 -17.80 -4.46 -9.43
C PRO A 489 -17.38 -4.31 -7.95
N TYR A 490 -16.57 -3.30 -7.63
CA TYR A 490 -15.99 -3.16 -6.29
C TYR A 490 -17.00 -3.27 -5.13
N TRP A 491 -18.20 -2.66 -5.25
CA TRP A 491 -19.22 -2.72 -4.19
C TRP A 491 -19.75 -4.14 -3.95
N ASP A 492 -19.93 -4.94 -5.00
CA ASP A 492 -20.28 -6.35 -4.87
C ASP A 492 -19.10 -7.14 -4.30
N LEU A 493 -17.86 -6.81 -4.70
CA LEU A 493 -16.67 -7.46 -4.16
C LEU A 493 -16.54 -7.25 -2.65
N VAL A 494 -16.81 -6.04 -2.15
CA VAL A 494 -16.90 -5.74 -0.72
C VAL A 494 -18.03 -6.54 -0.07
N ALA A 495 -19.22 -6.62 -0.69
CA ALA A 495 -20.32 -7.43 -0.17
C ALA A 495 -19.97 -8.92 -0.05
N LEU A 496 -19.27 -9.48 -1.05
CA LEU A 496 -18.78 -10.86 -1.03
C LEU A 496 -17.70 -11.04 0.04
N ALA A 497 -16.84 -10.04 0.27
CA ALA A 497 -15.85 -10.05 1.33
C ALA A 497 -16.49 -9.98 2.73
N ARG A 498 -17.55 -9.18 2.92
CA ARG A 498 -18.36 -9.16 4.15
C ARG A 498 -18.96 -10.54 4.45
N GLN A 499 -19.53 -11.20 3.44
CA GLN A 499 -20.05 -12.57 3.58
C GLN A 499 -18.93 -13.56 3.94
N ALA A 500 -17.78 -13.47 3.29
CA ALA A 500 -16.60 -14.29 3.59
C ALA A 500 -16.09 -14.07 5.02
N ARG A 501 -16.11 -12.82 5.52
CA ARG A 501 -15.76 -12.46 6.89
C ARG A 501 -16.75 -13.05 7.90
N ALA A 502 -18.05 -12.96 7.66
CA ALA A 502 -19.07 -13.50 8.56
C ALA A 502 -18.95 -15.03 8.75
N GLU A 503 -18.41 -15.76 7.76
CA GLU A 503 -18.12 -17.20 7.85
C GLU A 503 -16.82 -17.52 8.61
N PHE A 504 -15.93 -16.54 8.79
CA PHE A 504 -14.67 -16.72 9.47
C PHE A 504 -14.89 -16.83 10.98
N ARG A 505 -14.44 -17.94 11.59
CA ARG A 505 -14.42 -18.09 13.05
C ARG A 505 -13.00 -17.93 13.60
N PRO A 506 -12.84 -17.31 14.79
CA PRO A 506 -11.57 -17.26 15.49
C PRO A 506 -10.97 -18.67 15.65
N GLY A 507 -9.74 -18.86 15.18
CA GLY A 507 -9.09 -20.18 15.11
C GLY A 507 -9.04 -20.83 13.73
N GLY A 508 -9.53 -20.16 12.68
CA GLY A 508 -9.30 -20.54 11.28
C GLY A 508 -10.11 -21.75 10.79
N ARG A 509 -11.15 -22.16 11.52
CA ARG A 509 -12.09 -23.21 11.08
C ARG A 509 -13.36 -22.57 10.53
N LEU A 510 -13.71 -22.92 9.29
CA LEU A 510 -14.97 -22.52 8.67
C LEU A 510 -16.16 -23.11 9.44
N ALA A 511 -17.26 -22.37 9.54
CA ALA A 511 -18.53 -22.92 10.00
C ALA A 511 -19.05 -23.92 8.95
N GLY A 512 -19.12 -25.20 9.31
CA GLY A 512 -19.51 -26.28 8.38
C GLY A 512 -18.32 -26.84 7.61
N GLY A 513 -17.68 -27.86 8.18
CA GLY A 513 -16.45 -28.43 7.63
C GLY A 513 -16.63 -29.06 6.25
N ARG A 514 -15.76 -28.66 5.30
CA ARG A 514 -15.09 -29.54 4.34
C ARG A 514 -13.71 -28.95 4.02
N SER A 515 -12.70 -29.81 4.06
CA SER A 515 -11.30 -29.48 3.79
C SER A 515 -11.09 -29.09 2.32
N ALA A 516 -10.53 -27.91 2.12
CA ALA A 516 -9.73 -27.40 1.00
C ALA A 516 -9.79 -28.13 -0.36
N ALA A 517 -10.40 -27.46 -1.35
CA ALA A 517 -9.95 -27.58 -2.74
C ALA A 517 -8.62 -26.81 -2.91
N ARG A 518 -7.66 -27.41 -3.61
CA ARG A 518 -6.37 -26.78 -3.96
C ARG A 518 -6.62 -25.52 -4.79
N LEU A 519 -5.88 -24.45 -4.47
CA LEU A 519 -5.80 -23.24 -5.29
C LEU A 519 -5.37 -23.60 -6.73
N PRO A 520 -5.90 -22.93 -7.78
CA PRO A 520 -5.37 -23.03 -9.13
C PRO A 520 -3.89 -22.59 -9.15
N ALA A 521 -3.07 -23.25 -9.97
CA ALA A 521 -1.62 -23.08 -10.03
C ALA A 521 -1.12 -21.75 -10.64
N THR A 522 -1.96 -20.72 -10.74
CA THR A 522 -1.64 -19.45 -11.43
C THR A 522 -0.94 -18.41 -10.53
N GLU A 523 -0.73 -18.69 -9.24
CA GLU A 523 -0.05 -17.78 -8.30
C GLU A 523 1.46 -18.03 -8.12
N ARG A 524 2.11 -18.80 -9.01
CA ARG A 524 3.58 -18.86 -9.02
C ARG A 524 4.17 -17.69 -9.81
N ALA A 525 4.65 -16.69 -9.07
CA ALA A 525 5.71 -15.75 -9.45
C ALA A 525 5.62 -15.11 -10.86
N TRP A 526 5.16 -13.86 -10.90
CA TRP A 526 5.38 -12.97 -12.03
C TRP A 526 6.47 -11.96 -11.67
N THR A 527 7.72 -12.32 -11.96
CA THR A 527 8.78 -11.33 -12.22
C THR A 527 8.42 -10.60 -13.50
N LEU A 528 8.46 -9.26 -13.48
CA LEU A 528 8.44 -8.43 -14.69
C LEU A 528 9.49 -8.99 -15.67
N CYS A 529 9.06 -9.60 -16.78
CA CYS A 529 9.97 -10.05 -17.83
C CYS A 529 10.58 -8.81 -18.52
N PRO A 530 11.92 -8.64 -18.52
CA PRO A 530 12.55 -7.66 -19.39
C PRO A 530 12.53 -8.18 -20.83
N ASN A 531 12.03 -7.35 -21.73
CA ASN A 531 12.05 -7.58 -23.16
C ASN A 531 13.52 -7.71 -23.62
N THR A 532 13.86 -8.82 -24.26
CA THR A 532 15.21 -9.11 -24.73
C THR A 532 15.57 -8.25 -25.95
N SER A 533 16.37 -7.21 -25.76
CA SER A 533 17.19 -6.63 -26.83
C SER A 533 18.65 -7.02 -26.59
N ARG A 534 19.09 -8.13 -27.21
CA ARG A 534 20.52 -8.38 -27.40
C ARG A 534 20.94 -7.78 -28.73
N THR A 535 21.79 -6.77 -28.62
CA THR A 535 22.75 -6.33 -29.62
C THR A 535 23.67 -7.47 -30.06
N THR A 536 23.73 -7.73 -31.37
CA THR A 536 24.98 -8.08 -32.07
C THR A 536 24.93 -7.46 -33.46
N ALA A 537 25.92 -6.63 -33.77
CA ALA A 537 26.17 -6.05 -35.08
C ALA A 537 26.66 -7.12 -36.07
N SER A 538 26.14 -7.10 -37.32
CA SER A 538 26.87 -7.41 -38.57
C SER A 538 25.92 -7.49 -39.78
N ALA A 539 26.16 -6.59 -40.76
CA ALA A 539 25.98 -6.68 -42.22
C ALA A 539 24.71 -7.31 -42.88
N LEU A 540 23.87 -6.42 -43.48
CA LEU A 540 23.26 -6.43 -44.84
C LEU A 540 22.43 -7.65 -45.37
N PRO A 541 21.57 -7.47 -46.40
CA PRO A 541 20.13 -7.75 -46.31
C PRO A 541 19.65 -8.97 -47.12
N THR A 542 18.46 -9.51 -46.81
CA THR A 542 17.37 -9.85 -47.76
C THR A 542 16.25 -10.72 -47.13
N SER A 543 15.04 -10.48 -47.65
CA SER A 543 13.90 -11.40 -47.88
C SER A 543 13.16 -12.14 -46.75
N SER A 544 11.85 -11.84 -46.70
CA SER A 544 10.70 -12.74 -46.54
C SER A 544 10.80 -14.01 -45.68
N GLY A 545 9.97 -14.09 -44.64
CA GLY A 545 9.60 -15.37 -44.03
C GLY A 545 8.71 -15.21 -42.80
N GLY A 546 7.40 -15.46 -42.96
CA GLY A 546 6.46 -15.49 -41.84
C GLY A 546 6.69 -16.69 -40.93
N VAL A 547 6.44 -16.51 -39.63
CA VAL A 547 6.46 -17.61 -38.66
C VAL A 547 5.16 -17.62 -37.85
N ARG A 548 4.47 -18.76 -37.95
CA ARG A 548 3.27 -19.15 -37.22
C ARG A 548 3.59 -19.36 -35.74
N CYS A 549 2.79 -18.79 -34.84
CA CYS A 549 2.79 -19.17 -33.42
C CYS A 549 1.95 -20.44 -33.21
N ALA A 550 2.57 -21.48 -32.68
CA ALA A 550 1.93 -22.72 -32.26
C ALA A 550 1.21 -22.54 -30.91
N ARG A 551 -0.03 -23.02 -30.82
CA ARG A 551 -0.80 -23.17 -29.58
C ARG A 551 -0.20 -24.33 -28.75
N ALA A 552 0.06 -24.09 -27.47
CA ALA A 552 0.26 -25.15 -26.48
C ALA A 552 -1.00 -25.26 -25.59
N ARG A 553 -1.39 -26.50 -25.33
CA ARG A 553 -2.58 -26.94 -24.58
C ARG A 553 -2.44 -26.73 -23.08
#